data_AF-A0A239NF91-F1
#
_entry.id   AF-A0A239NF91-F1
#
_cell.length_a   1.000
_cell.length_b   1.000
_cell.length_c   1.000
_cell.angle_alpha   90.00
_cell.angle_beta   90.00
_cell.angle_gamma   90.00
#
_symmetry.space_group_name_H-M   'P 1'
#
loop_
_entity.id
_entity.type
_entity.pdbx_description
1 polymer ?
#
loop_
_entity_poly.entity_id
_entity_poly.type
_entity_poly.pdbx_seq_one_letter_code
_entity_poly.pdbx_strand_id
1 'polypeptide(L)'
;MTGRKGLTLTVLLCVVGAGLAFIGAGRTWESGYTHGIASPSSFDQTGGDLVPGLAALALVGLAGAGALLATRGWGRRAVGVLVLLLGVGLVALSVGRAFDASTAWPALTAVGGLLVVLAGLAAVTAGHRWPGMGARYERSPKSVGGTTDTWNALDRGEDPTVR
;
A
#
# COMPACT_ATOMS: atom_id res chain seq x y z
N MET A 1 -17.23 4.87 -5.20
CA MET A 1 -16.35 5.83 -4.49
C MET A 1 -15.54 6.61 -5.52
N THR A 2 -15.60 7.94 -5.49
CA THR A 2 -14.82 8.83 -6.38
C THR A 2 -13.34 8.43 -6.35
N GLY A 3 -12.73 8.13 -7.50
CA GLY A 3 -11.42 7.45 -7.59
C GLY A 3 -10.27 8.05 -6.77
N ARG A 4 -10.36 9.33 -6.39
CA ARG A 4 -9.40 9.99 -5.48
C ARG A 4 -9.45 9.46 -4.05
N LYS A 5 -10.65 9.24 -3.50
CA LYS A 5 -10.84 8.74 -2.12
C LYS A 5 -10.37 7.30 -1.98
N GLY A 6 -10.48 6.51 -3.05
CA GLY A 6 -9.99 5.13 -3.12
C GLY A 6 -8.48 5.05 -2.96
N LEU A 7 -7.73 5.87 -3.71
CA LEU A 7 -6.26 5.87 -3.66
C LEU A 7 -5.75 6.26 -2.27
N THR A 8 -6.30 7.31 -1.67
CA THR A 8 -5.92 7.74 -0.31
C THR A 8 -6.22 6.66 0.74
N LEU A 9 -7.36 5.98 0.63
CA LEU A 9 -7.72 4.90 1.56
C LEU A 9 -6.79 3.70 1.40
N THR A 10 -6.44 3.31 0.17
CA THR A 10 -5.53 2.19 -0.07
C THR A 10 -4.11 2.49 0.43
N VAL A 11 -3.62 3.72 0.23
CA VAL A 11 -2.31 4.13 0.77
C VAL A 11 -2.33 4.15 2.29
N LEU A 12 -3.37 4.71 2.91
CA LEU A 12 -3.52 4.69 4.37
C LEU A 12 -3.58 3.26 4.91
N LEU A 13 -4.36 2.39 4.27
CA LEU A 13 -4.49 0.98 4.66
C LEU A 13 -3.13 0.26 4.58
N CYS A 14 -2.35 0.53 3.53
CA CYS A 14 -1.02 -0.05 3.33
C CYS A 14 -0.03 0.45 4.38
N VAL A 15 -0.01 1.76 4.66
CA VAL A 15 0.87 2.37 5.66
C VAL A 15 0.53 1.86 7.06
N VAL A 16 -0.75 1.83 7.41
CA VAL A 16 -1.22 1.33 8.71
C VAL A 16 -0.90 -0.16 8.85
N GLY A 17 -1.16 -0.97 7.81
CA GLY A 17 -0.86 -2.40 7.83
C GLY A 17 0.63 -2.71 7.96
N ALA A 18 1.48 -2.05 7.17
CA ALA A 18 2.93 -2.23 7.23
C ALA A 18 3.52 -1.73 8.56
N GLY A 19 3.02 -0.60 9.08
CA GLY A 19 3.40 -0.08 10.38
C GLY A 19 3.05 -1.02 11.53
N LEU A 20 1.85 -1.60 11.52
CA LEU A 20 1.42 -2.58 12.52
C LEU A 20 2.27 -3.87 12.45
N ALA A 21 2.59 -4.35 11.25
CA ALA A 21 3.46 -5.51 11.05
C ALA A 21 4.89 -5.25 11.57
N PHE A 22 5.44 -4.06 11.32
CA PHE A 22 6.77 -3.68 11.82
C PHE A 22 6.80 -3.59 13.35
N ILE A 23 5.79 -2.96 13.95
CA ILE A 23 5.69 -2.83 15.40
C ILE A 23 5.59 -4.21 16.05
N GLY A 24 4.74 -5.10 15.53
CA GLY A 24 4.61 -6.44 16.09
C GLY A 24 5.85 -7.31 15.90
N ALA A 25 6.61 -7.13 14.81
CA ALA A 25 7.88 -7.83 14.57
C ALA A 25 8.93 -7.51 15.65
N GLY A 26 8.97 -6.26 16.14
CA GLY A 26 9.91 -5.81 17.15
C GLY A 26 9.53 -6.18 18.59
N ARG A 27 8.45 -6.94 18.81
CA ARG A 27 7.98 -7.31 20.15
C ARG A 27 8.41 -8.72 20.53
N THR A 28 8.52 -8.96 21.83
CA THR A 28 8.79 -10.27 22.40
C THR A 28 7.59 -11.17 22.19
N TRP A 29 7.81 -12.29 21.50
CA TRP A 29 6.75 -13.24 21.18
C TRP A 29 6.76 -14.40 22.16
N GLU A 30 7.95 -14.81 22.57
CA GLU A 30 8.17 -15.87 23.55
C GLU A 30 9.06 -15.34 24.67
N SER A 31 8.56 -15.46 25.89
CA SER A 31 9.34 -15.32 27.11
C SER A 31 9.33 -16.67 27.81
N GLY A 32 10.51 -17.20 28.11
CA GLY A 32 10.66 -18.55 28.63
C GLY A 32 11.76 -18.63 29.68
N TYR A 33 11.70 -19.70 30.46
CA TYR A 33 12.71 -20.04 31.44
C TYR A 33 13.43 -21.29 30.97
N THR A 34 14.73 -21.22 30.75
CA THR A 34 15.50 -22.46 30.58
C THR A 34 15.77 -23.04 31.96
N HIS A 35 15.29 -24.27 32.19
CA HIS A 35 15.61 -25.01 33.40
C HIS A 35 17.00 -25.63 33.22
N GLY A 36 18.01 -24.94 33.77
CA GLY A 36 19.38 -25.40 33.83
C GLY A 36 19.73 -26.00 35.20
N ILE A 37 20.81 -26.78 35.22
CA ILE A 37 21.40 -27.36 36.44
C ILE A 37 21.99 -26.25 37.33
N ALA A 38 22.44 -25.15 36.71
CA ALA A 38 22.70 -23.87 37.35
C ALA A 38 21.50 -22.96 37.10
N SER A 39 21.11 -22.20 38.13
CA SER A 39 19.92 -21.33 38.28
C SER A 39 19.13 -20.97 37.01
N PRO A 40 17.79 -21.00 37.05
CA PRO A 40 16.96 -20.72 35.87
C PRO A 40 17.30 -19.37 35.27
N SER A 41 17.59 -19.35 33.96
CA SER A 41 17.83 -18.13 33.20
C SER A 41 16.64 -17.85 32.30
N SER A 42 16.14 -16.61 32.39
CA SER A 42 15.09 -16.10 31.51
C SER A 42 15.68 -15.70 30.17
N PHE A 43 15.00 -16.04 29.09
CA PHE A 43 15.30 -15.53 27.75
C PHE A 43 14.04 -14.92 27.14
N ASP A 44 14.24 -13.80 26.45
CA ASP A 44 13.21 -13.13 25.66
C ASP A 44 13.60 -13.24 24.19
N GLN A 45 12.76 -13.86 23.37
CA GLN A 45 12.93 -13.90 21.92
C GLN A 45 11.91 -13.00 21.24
N THR A 46 12.42 -12.11 20.38
CA THR A 46 11.58 -11.22 19.60
C THR A 46 11.10 -11.89 18.32
N GLY A 47 9.99 -11.39 17.75
CA GLY A 47 9.50 -11.86 16.45
C GLY A 47 10.54 -11.72 15.32
N GLY A 48 11.44 -10.74 15.42
CA GLY A 48 12.55 -10.54 14.49
C GLY A 48 13.65 -11.61 14.61
N ASP A 49 13.88 -12.15 15.80
CA ASP A 49 14.84 -13.24 16.03
C ASP A 49 14.26 -14.59 15.58
N LEU A 50 12.97 -14.80 15.80
CA LEU A 50 12.26 -16.03 15.43
C LEU A 50 12.00 -16.16 13.93
N VAL A 51 11.79 -15.03 13.24
CA VAL A 51 11.48 -15.02 11.80
C VAL A 51 12.43 -14.03 11.10
N PRO A 52 13.61 -14.52 10.68
CA PRO A 52 14.55 -13.73 9.91
C PRO A 52 13.88 -13.16 8.65
N GLY A 53 13.84 -11.84 8.53
CA GLY A 53 13.25 -11.15 7.38
C GLY A 53 11.85 -10.56 7.60
N LEU A 54 11.18 -10.79 8.75
CA LEU A 54 9.87 -10.20 9.03
C LEU A 54 9.93 -8.65 9.08
N ALA A 55 10.97 -8.11 9.70
CA ALA A 55 11.26 -6.67 9.69
C ALA A 55 11.61 -6.15 8.29
N ALA A 56 12.34 -6.94 7.49
CA ALA A 56 12.67 -6.57 6.12
C ALA A 56 11.42 -6.51 5.23
N LEU A 57 10.52 -7.49 5.34
CA LEU A 57 9.24 -7.51 4.62
C LEU A 57 8.35 -6.31 5.00
N ALA A 58 8.35 -5.90 6.27
CA ALA A 58 7.61 -4.72 6.71
C ALA A 58 8.20 -3.42 6.12
N LEU A 59 9.53 -3.30 6.04
CA LEU A 59 10.20 -2.17 5.38
C LEU A 59 9.93 -2.12 3.87
N VAL A 60 9.92 -3.27 3.20
CA VAL A 60 9.58 -3.36 1.78
C VAL A 60 8.10 -2.98 1.55
N GLY A 61 7.20 -3.36 2.47
CA GLY A 61 5.81 -2.90 2.45
C GLY A 61 5.66 -1.38 2.57
N LEU A 62 6.44 -0.74 3.44
CA LEU A 62 6.53 0.72 3.56
C LEU A 62 7.04 1.38 2.27
N ALA A 63 8.07 0.80 1.64
CA ALA A 63 8.58 1.27 0.36
C ALA A 63 7.54 1.12 -0.77
N GLY A 64 6.77 0.03 -0.76
CA GLY A 64 5.67 -0.23 -1.70
C GLY A 64 4.58 0.85 -1.68
N ALA A 65 4.28 1.43 -0.51
CA ALA A 65 3.32 2.53 -0.39
C ALA A 65 3.79 3.79 -1.15
N GLY A 66 5.09 4.10 -1.12
CA GLY A 66 5.70 5.16 -1.92
C GLY A 66 5.69 4.84 -3.42
N ALA A 67 5.97 3.58 -3.79
CA ALA A 67 5.95 3.14 -5.18
C ALA A 67 4.54 3.21 -5.82
N LEU A 68 3.48 2.98 -5.04
CA LEU A 68 2.09 3.15 -5.49
C LEU A 68 1.76 4.61 -5.85
N LEU A 69 2.35 5.57 -5.14
CA LEU A 69 2.20 7.00 -5.43
C LEU A 69 2.97 7.40 -6.69
N ALA A 70 4.14 6.80 -6.93
CA ALA A 70 5.02 7.13 -8.07
C ALA A 70 4.58 6.50 -9.40
N THR A 71 3.88 5.37 -9.40
CA THR A 71 3.57 4.62 -10.63
C THR A 71 2.26 5.07 -11.30
N ARG A 72 2.20 5.00 -12.64
CA ARG A 72 1.01 5.19 -13.50
C ARG A 72 0.78 3.94 -14.36
N GLY A 73 -0.49 3.58 -14.60
CA GLY A 73 -0.85 2.52 -15.56
C GLY A 73 -0.43 1.11 -15.10
N TRP A 74 0.23 0.36 -15.98
CA TRP A 74 0.66 -1.03 -15.73
C TRP A 74 1.62 -1.16 -14.54
N GLY A 75 2.43 -0.13 -14.26
CA GLY A 75 3.33 -0.09 -13.10
C GLY A 75 2.59 -0.23 -11.76
N ARG A 76 1.36 0.30 -11.64
CA ARG A 76 0.55 0.16 -10.42
C ARG A 76 0.12 -1.28 -10.16
N ARG A 77 -0.08 -2.07 -11.22
CA ARG A 77 -0.44 -3.49 -11.08
C ARG A 77 0.77 -4.31 -10.59
N ALA A 78 1.95 -4.06 -11.14
CA ALA A 78 3.17 -4.74 -10.69
C ALA A 78 3.47 -4.46 -9.21
N VAL A 79 3.39 -3.18 -8.79
CA VAL A 79 3.57 -2.80 -7.38
C VAL A 79 2.46 -3.41 -6.51
N GLY A 80 1.20 -3.39 -6.96
CA GLY A 80 0.09 -4.02 -6.24
C GLY A 80 0.28 -5.53 -6.03
N VAL A 81 0.78 -6.25 -7.04
CA VAL A 81 1.09 -7.69 -6.94
C VAL A 81 2.24 -7.92 -5.96
N LEU A 82 3.31 -7.11 -6.01
CA LEU A 82 4.41 -7.21 -5.06
C LEU A 82 3.95 -6.99 -3.62
N VAL A 83 3.15 -5.95 -3.38
CA VAL A 83 2.57 -5.66 -2.06
C VAL A 83 1.67 -6.80 -1.57
N LEU A 84 0.89 -7.40 -2.47
CA LEU A 84 0.04 -8.54 -2.15
C LEU A 84 0.87 -9.77 -1.76
N LEU A 85 1.93 -10.09 -2.51
CA LEU A 85 2.83 -11.20 -2.21
C LEU A 85 3.56 -11.00 -0.86
N LEU A 86 4.00 -9.78 -0.58
CA LEU A 86 4.64 -9.43 0.70
C LEU A 86 3.65 -9.57 1.89
N GLY A 87 2.42 -9.07 1.71
CA GLY A 87 1.37 -9.21 2.73
C GLY A 87 1.01 -10.67 3.00
N VAL A 88 0.92 -11.49 1.95
CA VAL A 88 0.68 -12.95 2.09
C VAL A 88 1.84 -13.61 2.83
N GLY A 89 3.09 -13.24 2.54
CA GLY A 89 4.27 -13.72 3.26
C GLY A 89 4.20 -13.39 4.76
N LEU A 90 3.84 -12.14 5.10
CA LEU A 90 3.66 -11.73 6.50
C LEU A 90 2.56 -12.53 7.21
N VAL A 91 1.41 -12.74 6.57
CA VAL A 91 0.31 -13.54 7.14
C VAL A 91 0.74 -15.00 7.31
N ALA A 92 1.35 -15.62 6.30
CA ALA A 92 1.78 -17.01 6.36
C ALA A 92 2.79 -17.27 7.50
N LEU A 93 3.73 -16.34 7.70
CA LEU A 93 4.76 -16.45 8.74
C LEU A 93 4.23 -16.19 10.16
N SER A 94 3.15 -15.42 10.30
CA SER A 94 2.60 -15.04 11.61
C SER A 94 1.40 -15.87 12.05
N VAL A 95 0.57 -16.36 11.11
CA VAL A 95 -0.72 -17.00 11.45
C VAL A 95 -0.54 -18.29 12.22
N GLY A 96 0.51 -19.08 11.93
CA GLY A 96 0.81 -20.31 12.67
C GLY A 96 1.14 -20.03 14.15
N ARG A 97 1.81 -18.90 14.43
CA ARG A 97 2.22 -18.50 15.79
C ARG A 97 1.14 -17.71 16.53
N ALA A 98 0.18 -17.14 15.81
CA ALA A 98 -0.98 -16.46 16.39
C ALA A 98 -1.88 -17.41 17.18
N PHE A 99 -1.84 -18.72 16.91
CA PHE A 99 -2.61 -19.73 17.62
C PHE A 99 -1.82 -20.44 18.74
N ASP A 100 -0.48 -20.35 18.72
CA ASP A 100 0.40 -20.95 19.74
C ASP A 100 0.80 -19.97 20.86
N ALA A 101 0.79 -18.66 20.61
CA ALA A 101 1.41 -17.69 21.53
C ALA A 101 0.51 -17.30 22.71
N SER A 102 1.10 -17.30 23.91
CA SER A 102 0.55 -16.69 25.14
C SER A 102 0.44 -15.16 25.08
N THR A 103 0.87 -14.54 23.98
CA THR A 103 1.04 -13.10 23.84
C THR A 103 0.36 -12.62 22.55
N ALA A 104 -0.41 -11.52 22.61
CA ALA A 104 -1.24 -11.04 21.49
C ALA A 104 -0.47 -10.44 20.28
N TRP A 105 0.86 -10.33 20.34
CA TRP A 105 1.69 -9.67 19.32
C TRP A 105 1.69 -10.36 17.93
N PRO A 106 1.72 -11.70 17.82
CA PRO A 106 1.67 -12.37 16.52
C PRO A 106 0.32 -12.18 15.81
N ALA A 107 -0.79 -12.14 16.57
CA ALA A 107 -2.11 -11.82 16.04
C ALA A 107 -2.17 -10.39 15.47
N LEU A 108 -1.54 -9.42 16.14
CA LEU A 108 -1.38 -8.05 15.64
C LEU A 108 -0.59 -8.00 14.32
N THR A 109 0.49 -8.79 14.18
CA THR A 109 1.22 -8.86 12.90
C THR A 109 0.40 -9.52 11.79
N ALA A 110 -0.41 -10.54 12.10
CA ALA A 110 -1.29 -11.17 11.14
C ALA A 110 -2.37 -10.20 10.64
N VAL A 111 -2.96 -9.40 11.53
CA VAL A 111 -3.90 -8.33 11.17
C VAL A 111 -3.22 -7.27 10.31
N GLY A 112 -2.00 -6.85 10.66
CA GLY A 112 -1.20 -5.92 9.85
C GLY A 112 -0.93 -6.45 8.44
N GLY A 113 -0.53 -7.72 8.33
CA GLY A 113 -0.33 -8.40 7.04
C GLY A 113 -1.62 -8.50 6.22
N LEU A 114 -2.76 -8.79 6.85
CA LEU A 114 -4.06 -8.84 6.17
C LEU A 114 -4.45 -7.49 5.59
N LEU A 115 -4.21 -6.39 6.32
CA LEU A 115 -4.44 -5.04 5.82
C LEU A 115 -3.57 -4.72 4.60
N VAL A 116 -2.32 -5.18 4.57
CA VAL A 116 -1.42 -5.06 3.42
C VAL A 116 -1.93 -5.87 2.22
N VAL A 117 -2.43 -7.09 2.44
CA VAL A 117 -3.06 -7.91 1.38
C VAL A 117 -4.28 -7.20 0.79
N LEU A 118 -5.17 -6.68 1.63
CA LEU A 118 -6.35 -5.93 1.19
C LEU A 118 -5.96 -4.66 0.41
N ALA A 119 -4.90 -3.97 0.85
CA ALA A 119 -4.38 -2.81 0.14
C ALA A 119 -3.80 -3.19 -1.24
N GLY A 120 -3.00 -4.26 -1.31
CA GLY A 120 -2.47 -4.80 -2.56
C GLY A 120 -3.58 -5.22 -3.52
N LEU A 121 -4.60 -5.91 -3.03
CA LEU A 121 -5.75 -6.35 -3.82
C LEU A 121 -6.56 -5.17 -4.36
N ALA A 122 -6.81 -4.16 -3.52
CA ALA A 122 -7.46 -2.92 -3.94
C ALA A 122 -6.63 -2.18 -5.00
N ALA A 123 -5.29 -2.16 -4.88
CA ALA A 123 -4.41 -1.55 -5.88
C ALA A 123 -4.45 -2.31 -7.22
N VAL A 124 -4.46 -3.65 -7.20
CA VAL A 124 -4.53 -4.49 -8.42
C VAL A 124 -5.87 -4.32 -9.14
N THR A 125 -6.98 -4.38 -8.39
CA THR A 125 -8.33 -4.41 -8.94
C THR A 125 -8.86 -3.01 -9.28
N ALA A 126 -8.60 -2.01 -8.44
CA ALA A 126 -9.15 -0.66 -8.60
C ALA A 126 -8.13 0.37 -9.14
N GLY A 127 -6.84 0.03 -9.20
CA GLY A 127 -5.78 0.97 -9.62
C GLY A 127 -5.96 1.53 -11.03
N HIS A 128 -6.64 0.78 -11.91
CA HIS A 128 -6.96 1.22 -13.28
C HIS A 128 -8.09 2.26 -13.34
N ARG A 129 -8.88 2.42 -12.28
CA ARG A 129 -10.02 3.36 -12.20
C ARG A 129 -9.62 4.69 -11.56
N TRP A 130 -8.38 4.81 -11.08
CA TRP A 130 -7.93 6.01 -10.39
C TRP A 130 -7.45 7.06 -11.38
N PRO A 131 -7.94 8.32 -11.28
CA PRO A 131 -7.52 9.39 -12.16
C PRO A 131 -6.01 9.61 -12.03
N GLY A 132 -5.30 9.65 -13.16
CA GLY A 132 -3.88 10.01 -13.20
C GLY A 132 -3.68 11.47 -12.80
N MET A 133 -2.48 11.82 -12.31
CA MET A 133 -2.13 13.19 -11.90
C MET A 133 -2.40 14.26 -13.00
N GLY A 134 -2.42 13.85 -14.26
CA GLY A 134 -2.72 14.72 -15.41
C GLY A 134 -4.18 15.15 -15.56
N ALA A 135 -5.14 14.48 -14.90
CA ALA A 135 -6.56 14.80 -15.04
C ALA A 135 -6.94 16.19 -14.48
N ARG A 136 -6.05 16.80 -13.68
CA ARG A 136 -6.21 18.19 -13.20
C ARG A 136 -5.66 19.24 -14.18
N TYR A 137 -4.82 18.81 -15.11
CA TYR A 137 -4.24 19.63 -16.18
C TYR A 137 -4.93 19.40 -17.52
N GLU A 138 -5.68 18.29 -17.68
CA GLU A 138 -6.64 18.08 -18.77
C GLU A 138 -7.79 19.08 -18.62
N ARG A 139 -7.53 20.31 -19.08
CA ARG A 139 -8.56 21.27 -19.42
C ARG A 139 -9.32 20.62 -20.60
N SER A 140 -10.51 20.04 -20.35
CA SER A 140 -11.43 19.73 -21.44
C SER A 140 -11.59 21.03 -22.23
N PRO A 141 -11.19 21.07 -23.52
CA PRO A 141 -11.49 22.25 -24.32
C PRO A 141 -13.02 22.36 -24.33
N LYS A 142 -13.56 23.40 -23.70
CA LYS A 142 -14.96 23.77 -23.92
C LYS A 142 -15.05 24.04 -25.43
N SER A 143 -15.66 23.12 -26.18
CA SER A 143 -15.93 23.25 -27.61
C SER A 143 -17.08 24.24 -27.85
N VAL A 144 -16.95 25.45 -27.30
CA VAL A 144 -17.86 26.57 -27.56
C VAL A 144 -17.03 27.56 -28.35
N GLY A 145 -17.04 27.45 -29.68
CA GLY A 145 -16.37 28.37 -30.61
C GLY A 145 -15.02 28.83 -30.07
N GLY A 146 -14.12 27.89 -29.84
CA GLY A 146 -12.88 28.16 -29.11
C GLY A 146 -12.12 29.27 -29.84
N THR A 147 -11.34 30.06 -29.12
CA THR A 147 -10.49 31.12 -29.68
C THR A 147 -9.76 30.69 -30.96
N THR A 148 -9.36 29.42 -31.07
CA THR A 148 -8.78 28.80 -32.27
C THR A 148 -9.72 28.76 -33.48
N ASP A 149 -11.00 28.47 -33.29
CA ASP A 149 -12.01 28.54 -34.36
C ASP A 149 -12.22 30.00 -34.80
N THR A 150 -12.17 30.95 -33.87
CA THR A 150 -12.22 32.39 -34.17
C THR A 150 -10.99 32.86 -34.96
N TRP A 151 -9.79 32.40 -34.61
CA TRP A 151 -8.56 32.70 -35.36
C TRP A 151 -8.56 32.03 -36.74
N ASN A 152 -9.01 30.78 -36.84
CA ASN A 152 -9.13 30.09 -38.12
C ASN A 152 -10.20 30.73 -39.03
N ALA A 153 -11.24 31.33 -38.46
CA ALA A 153 -12.22 32.10 -39.23
C ALA A 153 -11.57 33.38 -39.82
N LEU A 154 -10.74 34.07 -39.05
CA LEU A 154 -9.97 35.24 -39.53
C LEU A 154 -9.01 34.87 -40.68
N ASP A 155 -8.29 33.75 -40.58
CA ASP A 155 -7.40 33.27 -41.66
C ASP A 155 -8.17 32.87 -42.93
N ARG A 156 -9.45 32.48 -42.79
CA ARG A 156 -10.36 32.20 -43.93
C ARG A 156 -11.09 33.44 -44.44
N GLY A 157 -10.90 34.60 -43.82
CA GLY A 157 -11.62 35.83 -44.14
C GLY A 157 -13.11 35.81 -43.76
N GLU A 158 -13.52 34.86 -42.91
CA GLU A 158 -14.86 34.77 -42.36
C GLU A 158 -14.95 35.73 -41.16
N ASP A 159 -15.56 36.91 -41.36
CA ASP A 159 -15.75 37.89 -40.29
C ASP A 159 -16.79 37.37 -39.27
N PRO A 160 -16.44 37.19 -37.98
CA PRO A 160 -17.37 36.69 -36.97
C PRO A 160 -18.43 37.72 -36.51
N THR A 161 -18.41 38.97 -37.01
CA THR A 161 -19.39 40.02 -36.65
C THR A 161 -20.72 39.94 -37.40
N VAL A 162 -20.82 39.08 -38.42
CA VAL A 162 -22.01 38.93 -39.28
C VAL A 162 -22.98 37.81 -38.86
N ARG A 163 -22.76 37.18 -37.69
CA ARG A 163 -23.70 36.21 -37.08
C ARG A 163 -24.39 36.81 -35.87
#